data_AF-A0A8T4KME3-F1
#
_entry.id   AF-A0A8T4KME3-F1
#
_cell.length_a   1.000
_cell.length_b   1.000
_cell.length_c   1.000
_cell.angle_alpha   90.00
_cell.angle_beta   90.00
_cell.angle_gamma   90.00
#
_symmetry.space_group_name_H-M   'P 1'
#
loop_
_entity.id
_entity.type
_entity.pdbx_description
1 polymer ?
#
loop_
_entity_poly.entity_id
_entity_poly.type
_entity_poly.pdbx_seq_one_letter_code
_entity_poly.pdbx_strand_id
1 'polypeptide(L)'
;MMDEILRDAEQRMRAHFAELRAEKKLSKAHDESHVLAVATYGLDTARILSTLARPNNYDNYRVAELTYLAGLLHDYCREAKETEPHGPRSAEYFHSLCGQYPYSQLTDEEAYAVEQAIAEHEKSFNDIEAEFGNPTSVVSIIAHGLLTGDKVMEASGPRVGERRSFFVGKERMHGGDITMFEYPKESDLAVLGETMIRLYGKNPISGYPAWIVPYAEGLHAWQYQWYSGLLGARELTEEIAAQIMLEKGFPKFTPEIAAKIGSEKHISPDGIFGSGPDNPIKSKVMELQDLNPPKRSDLNMSVIALVNLFAMGDSPEQVIETYVSDGELQYLDRFMGEIRDYRTGTEEMRQGLMKSVSDNFYAN
;
A
#
# COMPACT_ATOMS: atom_id res chain seq x y z
N MET A 1 14.24 26.85 4.64
CA MET A 1 14.13 26.89 3.17
C MET A 1 13.19 25.79 2.71
N MET A 2 13.55 24.51 2.91
CA MET A 2 12.64 23.39 2.60
C MET A 2 11.33 23.41 3.37
N ASP A 3 11.37 23.78 4.66
CA ASP A 3 10.16 23.87 5.50
C ASP A 3 9.03 24.72 4.89
N GLU A 4 9.38 25.78 4.14
CA GLU A 4 8.39 26.64 3.49
C GLU A 4 7.78 25.95 2.26
N ILE A 5 8.61 25.27 1.46
CA ILE A 5 8.16 24.47 0.31
C ILE A 5 7.24 23.35 0.75
N LEU A 6 7.62 22.60 1.79
CA LEU A 6 6.83 21.46 2.29
C LEU A 6 5.49 21.93 2.88
N ARG A 7 5.50 23.04 3.64
CA ARG A 7 4.26 23.62 4.19
C ARG A 7 3.32 24.12 3.10
N ASP A 8 3.86 24.79 2.07
CA ASP A 8 3.07 25.28 0.95
C ASP A 8 2.49 24.10 0.13
N ALA A 9 3.30 23.06 -0.11
CA ALA A 9 2.87 21.84 -0.81
C ALA A 9 1.72 21.13 -0.06
N GLU A 10 1.86 20.95 1.25
CA GLU A 10 0.82 20.33 2.07
C GLU A 10 -0.47 21.18 2.08
N GLN A 11 -0.35 22.50 2.22
CA GLN A 11 -1.50 23.40 2.19
C GLN A 11 -2.23 23.34 0.84
N ARG A 12 -1.48 23.32 -0.27
CA ARG A 12 -2.05 23.19 -1.63
C ARG A 12 -2.74 21.85 -1.82
N MET A 13 -2.11 20.76 -1.42
CA MET A 13 -2.69 19.41 -1.48
C MET A 13 -4.01 19.37 -0.71
N ARG A 14 -4.02 19.84 0.55
CA ARG A 14 -5.23 19.88 1.39
C ARG A 14 -6.35 20.72 0.77
N ALA A 15 -6.02 21.91 0.27
CA ALA A 15 -7.00 22.79 -0.37
C ALA A 15 -7.60 22.14 -1.63
N HIS A 16 -6.76 21.58 -2.50
CA HIS A 16 -7.21 20.93 -3.71
C HIS A 16 -8.06 19.68 -3.42
N PHE A 17 -7.67 18.87 -2.44
CA PHE A 17 -8.43 17.69 -2.06
C PHE A 17 -9.78 18.06 -1.42
N ALA A 18 -9.85 19.19 -0.70
CA ALA A 18 -11.12 19.73 -0.22
C ALA A 18 -12.04 20.16 -1.37
N GLU A 19 -11.50 20.78 -2.42
CA GLU A 19 -12.24 21.12 -3.65
C GLU A 19 -12.75 19.87 -4.36
N LEU A 20 -11.87 18.89 -4.63
CA LEU A 20 -12.26 17.62 -5.26
C LEU A 20 -13.30 16.86 -4.43
N ARG A 21 -13.23 16.93 -3.09
CA ARG A 21 -14.23 16.34 -2.19
C ARG A 21 -15.58 17.06 -2.31
N ALA A 22 -15.59 18.38 -2.34
CA ALA A 22 -16.81 19.18 -2.54
C ALA A 22 -17.46 18.89 -3.90
N GLU A 23 -16.64 18.67 -4.93
CA GLU A 23 -17.07 18.29 -6.29
C GLU A 23 -17.41 16.80 -6.44
N LYS A 24 -17.23 15.98 -5.40
CA LYS A 24 -17.38 14.50 -5.45
C LYS A 24 -16.52 13.82 -6.51
N LYS A 25 -15.36 14.41 -6.80
CA LYS A 25 -14.35 13.87 -7.73
C LYS A 25 -13.19 13.18 -7.03
N LEU A 26 -12.99 13.42 -5.73
CA LEU A 26 -11.93 12.77 -4.97
C LEU A 26 -12.20 11.27 -4.81
N SER A 27 -11.21 10.45 -5.15
CA SER A 27 -11.24 9.03 -4.78
C SER A 27 -11.05 8.92 -3.27
N LYS A 28 -11.99 8.33 -2.54
CA LYS A 28 -11.82 8.14 -1.10
C LYS A 28 -10.70 7.15 -0.75
N ALA A 29 -10.26 6.32 -1.70
CA ALA A 29 -9.09 5.45 -1.52
C ALA A 29 -7.76 6.20 -1.69
N HIS A 30 -7.78 7.38 -2.32
CA HIS A 30 -6.61 8.22 -2.62
C HIS A 30 -6.84 9.61 -2.05
N ASP A 31 -7.25 9.66 -0.79
CA ASP A 31 -7.53 10.89 -0.08
C ASP A 31 -6.27 11.45 0.61
N GLU A 32 -6.45 12.51 1.39
CA GLU A 32 -5.35 13.19 2.07
C GLU A 32 -4.55 12.23 2.97
N SER A 33 -5.22 11.28 3.63
CA SER A 33 -4.57 10.33 4.52
C SER A 33 -3.64 9.38 3.77
N HIS A 34 -4.03 8.98 2.56
CA HIS A 34 -3.18 8.17 1.67
C HIS A 34 -1.93 8.95 1.26
N VAL A 35 -2.11 10.17 0.73
CA VAL A 35 -1.00 11.00 0.25
C VAL A 35 0.01 11.31 1.36
N LEU A 36 -0.47 11.63 2.56
CA LEU A 36 0.39 11.87 3.73
C LEU A 36 1.14 10.61 4.16
N ALA A 37 0.51 9.44 4.11
CA ALA A 37 1.16 8.17 4.43
C ALA A 37 2.26 7.84 3.41
N VAL A 38 1.97 7.96 2.11
CA VAL A 38 2.97 7.77 1.03
C VAL A 38 4.15 8.71 1.22
N ALA A 39 3.90 10.00 1.46
CA ALA A 39 4.95 10.99 1.70
C ALA A 39 5.82 10.62 2.91
N THR A 40 5.19 10.26 4.03
CA THR A 40 5.89 9.93 5.29
C THR A 40 6.76 8.69 5.13
N TYR A 41 6.20 7.61 4.59
CA TYR A 41 6.97 6.38 4.38
C TYR A 41 8.05 6.54 3.32
N GLY A 42 7.76 7.28 2.24
CA GLY A 42 8.75 7.57 1.20
C GLY A 42 9.93 8.38 1.73
N LEU A 43 9.69 9.38 2.58
CA LEU A 43 10.73 10.14 3.29
C LEU A 43 11.61 9.21 4.11
N ASP A 44 11.02 8.34 4.92
CA ASP A 44 11.75 7.42 5.80
C ASP A 44 12.58 6.41 4.97
N THR A 45 12.02 5.85 3.90
CA THR A 45 12.76 5.00 2.96
C THR A 45 13.93 5.75 2.31
N ALA A 46 13.70 6.98 1.85
CA ALA A 46 14.73 7.80 1.20
C ALA A 46 15.87 8.17 2.17
N ARG A 47 15.60 8.35 3.46
CA ARG A 47 16.66 8.53 4.49
C ARG A 47 17.59 7.33 4.58
N ILE A 48 17.02 6.12 4.56
CA ILE A 48 17.83 4.91 4.57
C ILE A 48 18.64 4.81 3.28
N LEU A 49 17.97 4.89 2.13
CA LEU A 49 18.63 4.74 0.83
C LEU A 49 19.75 5.77 0.64
N SER A 50 19.53 7.04 1.00
CA SER A 50 20.56 8.08 0.94
C SER A 50 21.74 7.82 1.90
N THR A 51 21.47 7.34 3.11
CA THR A 51 22.53 6.97 4.07
C THR A 51 23.43 5.86 3.55
N LEU A 52 22.85 4.91 2.85
CA LEU A 52 23.53 3.74 2.30
C LEU A 52 24.27 4.07 1.00
N ALA A 53 23.62 4.77 0.08
CA ALA A 53 24.16 5.14 -1.21
C ALA A 53 25.22 6.23 -1.14
N ARG A 54 25.13 7.12 -0.13
CA ARG A 54 25.94 8.34 0.00
C ARG A 54 26.01 9.12 -1.33
N PRO A 55 24.86 9.56 -1.87
CA PRO A 55 24.85 10.31 -3.12
C PRO A 55 25.76 11.54 -2.98
N ASN A 56 26.68 11.73 -3.93
CA ASN A 56 27.64 12.83 -3.86
C ASN A 56 26.91 14.18 -3.75
N ASN A 57 27.39 15.05 -2.85
CA ASN A 57 26.99 16.46 -2.72
C ASN A 57 25.59 16.77 -2.17
N TYR A 58 24.82 15.79 -1.67
CA TYR A 58 23.55 16.06 -0.99
C TYR A 58 23.56 15.58 0.46
N ASP A 59 22.93 16.37 1.33
CA ASP A 59 22.57 15.92 2.68
C ASP A 59 21.46 14.86 2.57
N ASN A 60 21.60 13.74 3.29
CA ASN A 60 20.60 12.67 3.33
C ASN A 60 19.22 13.21 3.71
N TYR A 61 19.17 14.22 4.59
CA TYR A 61 17.91 14.86 4.97
C TYR A 61 17.26 15.59 3.79
N ARG A 62 18.06 16.23 2.93
CA ARG A 62 17.55 16.98 1.77
C ARG A 62 16.88 16.07 0.75
N VAL A 63 17.50 14.93 0.43
CA VAL A 63 16.91 13.93 -0.48
C VAL A 63 15.60 13.38 0.08
N ALA A 64 15.56 13.10 1.37
CA ALA A 64 14.35 12.62 2.03
C ALA A 64 13.21 13.66 2.05
N GLU A 65 13.53 14.93 2.24
CA GLU A 65 12.56 16.03 2.14
C GLU A 65 12.02 16.18 0.70
N LEU A 66 12.87 16.01 -0.31
CA LEU A 66 12.43 16.00 -1.71
C LEU A 66 11.50 14.81 -2.01
N THR A 67 11.77 13.63 -1.43
CA THR A 67 10.84 12.50 -1.52
C THR A 67 9.52 12.77 -0.81
N TYR A 68 9.54 13.44 0.34
CA TYR A 68 8.32 13.87 1.02
C TYR A 68 7.50 14.81 0.14
N LEU A 69 8.16 15.79 -0.48
CA LEU A 69 7.54 16.71 -1.43
C LEU A 69 6.91 15.97 -2.62
N ALA A 70 7.63 15.02 -3.21
CA ALA A 70 7.12 14.19 -4.29
C ALA A 70 5.87 13.41 -3.83
N GLY A 71 5.93 12.82 -2.63
CA GLY A 71 4.81 12.13 -2.01
C GLY A 71 3.59 13.00 -1.78
N LEU A 72 3.74 14.27 -1.36
CA LEU A 72 2.63 15.20 -1.17
C LEU A 72 1.89 15.54 -2.47
N LEU A 73 2.58 15.44 -3.62
CA LEU A 73 2.07 15.93 -4.90
C LEU A 73 1.84 14.83 -5.94
N HIS A 74 2.23 13.56 -5.68
CA HIS A 74 2.16 12.49 -6.68
C HIS A 74 0.74 12.26 -7.23
N ASP A 75 -0.24 12.27 -6.34
CA ASP A 75 -1.67 12.07 -6.63
C ASP A 75 -2.41 13.42 -6.79
N TYR A 76 -1.72 14.56 -6.93
CA TYR A 76 -2.37 15.87 -6.94
C TYR A 76 -3.46 16.00 -8.02
N CYS A 77 -3.20 15.50 -9.23
CA CYS A 77 -4.12 15.56 -10.35
C CYS A 77 -5.08 14.34 -10.45
N ARG A 78 -5.11 13.49 -9.42
CA ARG A 78 -5.88 12.24 -9.43
C ARG A 78 -7.37 12.48 -9.25
N GLU A 79 -8.17 11.82 -10.08
CA GLU A 79 -9.63 11.82 -9.97
C GLU A 79 -10.19 10.42 -9.69
N ALA A 80 -11.44 10.32 -9.25
CA ALA A 80 -12.08 9.03 -8.93
C ALA A 80 -12.25 8.12 -10.16
N LYS A 81 -12.30 8.68 -11.37
CA LYS A 81 -12.51 7.95 -12.63
C LYS A 81 -11.43 8.32 -13.65
N GLU A 82 -10.26 7.73 -13.49
CA GLU A 82 -9.14 7.95 -14.41
C GLU A 82 -9.23 7.05 -15.63
N THR A 83 -9.07 7.64 -16.81
CA THR A 83 -8.87 6.93 -18.08
C THR A 83 -7.42 7.01 -18.56
N GLU A 84 -6.63 7.91 -17.99
CA GLU A 84 -5.23 8.18 -18.32
C GLU A 84 -4.40 8.22 -17.02
N PRO A 85 -3.10 7.90 -17.07
CA PRO A 85 -2.18 8.06 -15.94
C PRO A 85 -2.16 9.50 -15.42
N HIS A 86 -2.22 9.70 -14.11
CA HIS A 86 -2.20 11.02 -13.49
C HIS A 86 -0.78 11.50 -13.15
N GLY A 87 0.20 10.60 -13.02
CA GLY A 87 1.59 10.93 -12.71
C GLY A 87 2.15 12.06 -13.58
N PRO A 88 2.08 11.97 -14.93
CA PRO A 88 2.53 13.05 -15.81
C PRO A 88 1.82 14.39 -15.56
N ARG A 89 0.51 14.38 -15.30
CA ARG A 89 -0.25 15.60 -15.00
C ARG A 89 0.12 16.21 -13.65
N SER A 90 0.35 15.37 -12.64
CA SER A 90 0.83 15.82 -11.33
C SER A 90 2.25 16.41 -11.45
N ALA A 91 3.10 15.83 -12.30
CA ALA A 91 4.44 16.33 -12.59
C ALA A 91 4.40 17.68 -13.32
N GLU A 92 3.53 17.85 -14.32
CA GLU A 92 3.29 19.14 -14.99
C GLU A 92 2.81 20.21 -14.00
N TYR A 93 1.92 19.85 -13.07
CA TYR A 93 1.51 20.75 -12.00
C TYR A 93 2.71 21.17 -11.14
N PHE A 94 3.51 20.22 -10.65
CA PHE A 94 4.71 20.52 -9.88
C PHE A 94 5.70 21.40 -10.65
N HIS A 95 5.94 21.10 -11.92
CA HIS A 95 6.80 21.89 -12.81
C HIS A 95 6.33 23.35 -12.90
N SER A 96 5.01 23.58 -12.96
CA SER A 96 4.44 24.93 -12.98
C SER A 96 4.75 25.73 -11.70
N LEU A 97 5.04 25.06 -10.59
CA LEU A 97 5.42 25.67 -9.32
C LEU A 97 6.89 26.09 -9.28
N CYS A 98 7.81 25.38 -9.96
CA CYS A 98 9.26 25.57 -9.86
C CYS A 98 9.76 27.00 -10.16
N GLY A 99 9.00 27.82 -10.90
CA GLY A 99 9.30 29.23 -11.14
C GLY A 99 8.73 30.21 -10.10
N GLN A 100 7.97 29.71 -9.13
CA GLN A 100 7.21 30.49 -8.15
C GLN A 100 7.80 30.34 -6.75
N TYR A 101 7.75 31.38 -5.93
CA TYR A 101 8.12 31.27 -4.53
C TYR A 101 7.10 30.37 -3.78
N PRO A 102 7.52 29.44 -2.89
CA PRO A 102 8.91 29.18 -2.46
C PRO A 102 9.70 28.18 -3.32
N TYR A 103 9.09 27.51 -4.29
CA TYR A 103 9.70 26.46 -5.11
C TYR A 103 10.85 26.93 -6.01
N SER A 104 10.93 28.22 -6.34
CA SER A 104 12.07 28.82 -7.04
C SER A 104 13.39 28.73 -6.28
N GLN A 105 13.37 28.18 -5.07
CA GLN A 105 14.53 27.89 -4.23
C GLN A 105 15.10 26.49 -4.47
N LEU A 106 14.39 25.61 -5.19
CA LEU A 106 14.92 24.31 -5.63
C LEU A 106 16.00 24.52 -6.70
N THR A 107 17.02 23.67 -6.70
CA THR A 107 17.94 23.62 -7.85
C THR A 107 17.25 22.95 -9.04
N ASP A 108 17.77 23.17 -10.25
CA ASP A 108 17.26 22.49 -11.45
C ASP A 108 17.32 20.95 -11.31
N GLU A 109 18.36 20.43 -10.66
CA GLU A 109 18.52 19.00 -10.40
C GLU A 109 17.47 18.47 -9.41
N GLU A 110 17.19 19.21 -8.34
CA GLU A 110 16.18 18.84 -7.34
C GLU A 110 14.77 18.87 -7.93
N ALA A 111 14.46 19.94 -8.67
CA ALA A 111 13.18 20.08 -9.37
C ALA A 111 13.00 18.93 -10.39
N TYR A 112 14.02 18.66 -11.21
CA TYR A 112 13.98 17.54 -12.14
C TYR A 112 13.76 16.20 -11.43
N ALA A 113 14.48 15.94 -10.33
CA ALA A 113 14.37 14.67 -9.62
C ALA A 113 12.97 14.42 -9.02
N VAL A 114 12.36 15.46 -8.44
CA VAL A 114 10.99 15.39 -7.91
C VAL A 114 9.98 15.22 -9.04
N GLU A 115 10.12 16.00 -10.11
CA GLU A 115 9.23 15.94 -11.29
C GLU A 115 9.23 14.53 -11.91
N GLN A 116 10.41 13.96 -12.15
CA GLN A 116 10.53 12.61 -12.72
C GLN A 116 9.98 11.53 -11.80
N ALA A 117 10.23 11.62 -10.49
CA ALA A 117 9.67 10.66 -9.55
C ALA A 117 8.14 10.71 -9.54
N ILE A 118 7.52 11.90 -9.59
CA ILE A 118 6.06 12.05 -9.69
C ILE A 118 5.55 11.51 -11.03
N ALA A 119 6.21 11.84 -12.14
CA ALA A 119 5.76 11.42 -13.47
C ALA A 119 5.67 9.90 -13.59
N GLU A 120 6.61 9.19 -12.95
CA GLU A 120 6.83 7.77 -13.15
C GLU A 120 6.33 6.88 -12.00
N HIS A 121 5.79 7.44 -10.91
CA HIS A 121 5.42 6.66 -9.72
C HIS A 121 4.36 5.56 -10.00
N GLU A 122 3.59 5.66 -11.09
CA GLU A 122 2.62 4.65 -11.49
C GLU A 122 3.27 3.38 -12.07
N LYS A 123 4.55 3.41 -12.47
CA LYS A 123 5.32 2.28 -13.02
C LYS A 123 5.64 1.19 -11.99
N SER A 124 6.06 0.01 -12.44
CA SER A 124 6.50 -1.06 -11.52
C SER A 124 7.92 -0.81 -10.98
N PHE A 125 8.33 -1.53 -9.93
CA PHE A 125 9.72 -1.46 -9.44
C PHE A 125 10.73 -1.83 -10.54
N ASN A 126 10.43 -2.86 -11.34
CA ASN A 126 11.29 -3.28 -12.45
C ASN A 126 11.43 -2.17 -13.50
N ASP A 127 10.36 -1.45 -13.80
CA ASP A 127 10.39 -0.35 -14.76
C ASP A 127 11.17 0.85 -14.21
N ILE A 128 10.97 1.19 -12.93
CA ILE A 128 11.71 2.25 -12.24
C ILE A 128 13.20 1.93 -12.14
N GLU A 129 13.57 0.67 -11.87
CA GLU A 129 14.97 0.23 -11.85
C GLU A 129 15.57 0.23 -13.26
N ALA A 130 14.81 -0.15 -14.29
CA ALA A 130 15.27 -0.08 -15.67
C ALA A 130 15.52 1.36 -16.13
N GLU A 131 14.73 2.31 -15.64
CA GLU A 131 14.80 3.73 -16.02
C GLU A 131 15.84 4.52 -15.24
N PHE A 132 15.85 4.39 -13.90
CA PHE A 132 16.70 5.18 -13.02
C PHE A 132 17.86 4.38 -12.41
N GLY A 133 17.94 3.07 -12.66
CA GLY A 133 18.92 2.18 -12.06
C GLY A 133 18.66 1.94 -10.57
N ASN A 134 19.66 1.37 -9.90
CA ASN A 134 19.63 1.22 -8.44
C ASN A 134 19.52 2.57 -7.71
N PRO A 135 19.00 2.60 -6.47
CA PRO A 135 18.80 3.83 -5.68
C PRO A 135 20.13 4.42 -5.16
N THR A 136 20.98 4.90 -6.07
CA THR A 136 22.31 5.47 -5.80
C THR A 136 22.43 6.95 -6.14
N SER A 137 21.54 7.47 -6.98
CA SER A 137 21.46 8.88 -7.38
C SER A 137 20.29 9.57 -6.70
N VAL A 138 20.28 10.91 -6.66
CA VAL A 138 19.17 11.67 -6.05
C VAL A 138 17.82 11.29 -6.68
N VAL A 139 17.72 11.30 -8.01
CA VAL A 139 16.49 10.93 -8.72
C VAL A 139 16.08 9.48 -8.45
N SER A 140 17.02 8.53 -8.49
CA SER A 140 16.68 7.13 -8.26
C SER A 140 16.28 6.88 -6.80
N ILE A 141 16.90 7.56 -5.82
CA ILE A 141 16.48 7.47 -4.42
C ILE A 141 15.07 8.02 -4.21
N ILE A 142 14.75 9.18 -4.79
CA ILE A 142 13.41 9.80 -4.68
C ILE A 142 12.36 8.89 -5.32
N ALA A 143 12.62 8.40 -6.54
CA ALA A 143 11.70 7.51 -7.24
C ALA A 143 11.44 6.20 -6.48
N HIS A 144 12.49 5.52 -5.99
CA HIS A 144 12.33 4.29 -5.21
C HIS A 144 11.67 4.53 -3.84
N GLY A 145 11.98 5.66 -3.19
CA GLY A 145 11.35 6.05 -1.93
C GLY A 145 9.85 6.28 -2.10
N LEU A 146 9.45 7.08 -3.10
CA LEU A 146 8.05 7.33 -3.42
C LEU A 146 7.31 6.02 -3.77
N LEU A 147 7.90 5.20 -4.65
CA LEU A 147 7.30 3.93 -5.05
C LEU A 147 7.15 2.95 -3.87
N THR A 148 8.10 2.96 -2.93
CA THR A 148 8.00 2.16 -1.71
C THR A 148 6.85 2.60 -0.82
N GLY A 149 6.71 3.91 -0.61
CA GLY A 149 5.59 4.48 0.16
C GLY A 149 4.23 4.09 -0.43
N ASP A 150 4.08 4.20 -1.75
CA ASP A 150 2.81 3.86 -2.41
C ASP A 150 2.56 2.35 -2.52
N LYS A 151 3.51 1.61 -3.11
CA LYS A 151 3.27 0.24 -3.57
C LYS A 151 3.61 -0.85 -2.57
N VAL A 152 4.42 -0.55 -1.57
CA VAL A 152 4.78 -1.50 -0.52
C VAL A 152 4.04 -1.13 0.75
N MET A 153 4.12 0.12 1.17
CA MET A 153 3.57 0.52 2.47
C MET A 153 2.06 0.65 2.40
N GLU A 154 1.55 1.51 1.53
CA GLU A 154 0.11 1.75 1.44
C GLU A 154 -0.67 0.60 0.77
N ALA A 155 0.00 -0.30 0.04
CA ALA A 155 -0.61 -1.44 -0.65
C ALA A 155 -0.31 -2.82 -0.03
N SER A 156 0.44 -2.88 1.07
CA SER A 156 0.69 -4.11 1.85
C SER A 156 0.51 -3.96 3.37
N GLY A 157 0.60 -5.09 4.09
CA GLY A 157 0.49 -5.09 5.55
C GLY A 157 -0.90 -4.76 6.11
N PRO A 158 -0.97 -4.31 7.38
CA PRO A 158 -2.23 -4.01 8.07
C PRO A 158 -3.15 -3.01 7.34
N ARG A 159 -2.57 -1.97 6.73
CA ARG A 159 -3.32 -0.92 6.01
C ARG A 159 -4.28 -1.47 4.95
N VAL A 160 -3.94 -2.60 4.36
CA VAL A 160 -4.77 -3.28 3.37
C VAL A 160 -6.08 -3.81 3.93
N GLY A 161 -6.09 -4.28 5.19
CA GLY A 161 -7.31 -4.74 5.84
C GLY A 161 -8.36 -3.63 5.87
N GLU A 162 -7.95 -2.44 6.31
CA GLU A 162 -8.79 -1.24 6.29
C GLU A 162 -9.16 -0.82 4.86
N ARG A 163 -8.16 -0.50 4.01
CA ARG A 163 -8.38 0.10 2.69
C ARG A 163 -9.23 -0.81 1.81
N ARG A 164 -8.96 -2.12 1.77
CA ARG A 164 -9.74 -3.04 0.93
C ARG A 164 -11.13 -3.25 1.50
N SER A 165 -11.29 -3.42 2.81
CA SER A 165 -12.60 -3.62 3.41
C SER A 165 -13.54 -2.44 3.19
N PHE A 166 -13.03 -1.22 3.30
CA PHE A 166 -13.81 -0.03 2.99
C PHE A 166 -13.99 0.14 1.47
N PHE A 167 -12.91 0.24 0.69
CA PHE A 167 -13.00 0.59 -0.73
C PHE A 167 -13.66 -0.51 -1.57
N VAL A 168 -13.22 -1.75 -1.41
CA VAL A 168 -13.76 -2.89 -2.16
C VAL A 168 -15.05 -3.38 -1.52
N GLY A 169 -15.04 -3.59 -0.20
CA GLY A 169 -16.18 -4.13 0.52
C GLY A 169 -17.39 -3.18 0.62
N LYS A 170 -17.20 -1.86 0.47
CA LYS A 170 -18.30 -0.88 0.42
C LYS A 170 -18.40 -0.21 -0.94
N GLU A 171 -17.39 0.58 -1.31
CA GLU A 171 -17.59 1.62 -2.32
C GLU A 171 -17.78 1.05 -3.71
N ARG A 172 -16.91 0.12 -4.12
CA ARG A 172 -17.00 -0.52 -5.42
C ARG A 172 -18.26 -1.38 -5.56
N MET A 173 -18.75 -1.95 -4.46
CA MET A 173 -19.97 -2.77 -4.43
C MET A 173 -21.26 -1.94 -4.42
N HIS A 174 -21.29 -0.83 -3.67
CA HIS A 174 -22.49 -0.02 -3.49
C HIS A 174 -22.79 0.92 -4.67
N GLY A 175 -21.78 1.26 -5.48
CA GLY A 175 -21.98 2.11 -6.65
C GLY A 175 -20.83 2.16 -7.66
N GLY A 176 -19.91 1.19 -7.60
CA GLY A 176 -18.75 1.11 -8.47
C GLY A 176 -18.84 -0.02 -9.50
N ASP A 177 -17.70 -0.64 -9.77
CA ASP A 177 -17.49 -1.61 -10.84
C ASP A 177 -17.69 -3.07 -10.40
N ILE A 178 -18.02 -3.35 -9.13
CA ILE A 178 -18.22 -4.72 -8.61
C ILE A 178 -19.60 -4.96 -8.01
N THR A 179 -20.64 -4.37 -8.60
CA THR A 179 -22.05 -4.53 -8.18
C THR A 179 -22.60 -5.96 -8.35
N MET A 180 -21.82 -6.90 -8.87
CA MET A 180 -22.19 -8.33 -8.98
C MET A 180 -22.15 -9.07 -7.63
N PHE A 181 -21.62 -8.43 -6.58
CA PHE A 181 -21.62 -8.93 -5.21
C PHE A 181 -22.73 -8.26 -4.39
N GLU A 182 -23.42 -9.04 -3.56
CA GLU A 182 -24.50 -8.57 -2.69
C GLU A 182 -23.93 -7.77 -1.50
N TYR A 183 -24.10 -6.44 -1.49
CA TYR A 183 -23.66 -5.59 -0.38
C TYR A 183 -24.65 -5.59 0.80
N PRO A 184 -24.20 -5.71 2.07
CA PRO A 184 -22.82 -5.99 2.54
C PRO A 184 -22.51 -7.49 2.69
N LYS A 185 -23.45 -8.38 2.35
CA LYS A 185 -23.40 -9.82 2.65
C LYS A 185 -22.25 -10.57 1.96
N GLU A 186 -21.75 -10.08 0.84
CA GLU A 186 -20.62 -10.62 0.08
C GLU A 186 -19.40 -9.69 0.09
N SER A 187 -19.33 -8.72 1.00
CA SER A 187 -18.21 -7.76 1.08
C SER A 187 -16.86 -8.43 1.28
N ASP A 188 -16.79 -9.43 2.15
CA ASP A 188 -15.58 -10.23 2.38
C ASP A 188 -15.18 -11.07 1.16
N LEU A 189 -16.16 -11.55 0.37
CA LEU A 189 -15.88 -12.26 -0.87
C LEU A 189 -15.31 -11.31 -1.94
N ALA A 190 -15.82 -10.08 -2.03
CA ALA A 190 -15.25 -9.07 -2.91
C ALA A 190 -13.83 -8.66 -2.48
N VAL A 191 -13.60 -8.50 -1.18
CA VAL A 191 -12.28 -8.22 -0.59
C VAL A 191 -11.30 -9.37 -0.84
N LEU A 192 -11.77 -10.63 -0.77
CA LEU A 192 -11.00 -11.82 -1.13
C LEU A 192 -10.54 -11.74 -2.59
N GLY A 193 -11.44 -11.40 -3.52
CA GLY A 193 -11.12 -11.21 -4.93
C GLY A 193 -10.01 -10.19 -5.19
N GLU A 194 -10.12 -8.99 -4.61
CA GLU A 194 -9.06 -7.97 -4.72
C GLU A 194 -7.75 -8.46 -4.09
N THR A 195 -7.82 -9.17 -2.96
CA THR A 195 -6.64 -9.70 -2.27
C THR A 195 -5.90 -10.72 -3.14
N MET A 196 -6.62 -11.59 -3.83
CA MET A 196 -6.05 -12.54 -4.79
C MET A 196 -5.37 -11.84 -5.96
N ILE A 197 -6.00 -10.82 -6.57
CA ILE A 197 -5.37 -10.02 -7.65
C ILE A 197 -4.06 -9.41 -7.19
N ARG A 198 -4.00 -8.93 -5.94
CA ARG A 198 -2.81 -8.25 -5.42
C ARG A 198 -1.68 -9.22 -5.16
N LEU A 199 -1.95 -10.36 -4.51
CA LEU A 199 -0.94 -11.36 -4.19
C LEU A 199 -0.37 -12.06 -5.44
N TYR A 200 -1.20 -12.34 -6.44
CA TYR A 200 -0.81 -13.13 -7.61
C TYR A 200 -0.54 -12.31 -8.89
N GLY A 201 -1.17 -11.14 -9.01
CA GLY A 201 -1.21 -10.37 -10.26
C GLY A 201 -0.45 -9.05 -10.21
N LYS A 202 -0.56 -8.28 -9.13
CA LYS A 202 -0.05 -6.90 -9.09
C LYS A 202 1.25 -6.74 -8.31
N ASN A 203 1.33 -7.30 -7.12
CA ASN A 203 2.45 -7.10 -6.20
C ASN A 203 3.03 -8.45 -5.74
N PRO A 204 3.41 -9.37 -6.64
CA PRO A 204 4.07 -10.60 -6.20
C PRO A 204 5.42 -10.24 -5.54
N ILE A 205 5.80 -10.96 -4.48
CA ILE A 205 7.07 -10.71 -3.77
C ILE A 205 8.28 -10.76 -4.71
N SER A 206 8.24 -11.65 -5.70
CA SER A 206 9.29 -11.79 -6.74
C SER A 206 9.44 -10.57 -7.65
N GLY A 207 8.47 -9.63 -7.63
CA GLY A 207 8.54 -8.38 -8.37
C GLY A 207 9.20 -7.23 -7.61
N TYR A 208 9.62 -7.45 -6.36
CA TYR A 208 10.32 -6.44 -5.57
C TYR A 208 11.85 -6.56 -5.70
N PRO A 209 12.59 -5.44 -5.68
CA PRO A 209 14.04 -5.45 -5.62
C PRO A 209 14.57 -6.17 -4.38
N ALA A 210 15.71 -6.84 -4.49
CA ALA A 210 16.28 -7.64 -3.40
C ALA A 210 16.44 -6.88 -2.08
N TRP A 211 16.74 -5.57 -2.15
CA TRP A 211 16.94 -4.73 -0.97
C TRP A 211 15.66 -4.45 -0.17
N ILE A 212 14.46 -4.57 -0.78
CA ILE A 212 13.18 -4.36 -0.09
C ILE A 212 12.41 -5.66 0.17
N VAL A 213 12.78 -6.76 -0.50
CA VAL A 213 12.11 -8.07 -0.37
C VAL A 213 11.92 -8.48 1.10
N PRO A 214 12.94 -8.51 1.97
CA PRO A 214 12.76 -8.98 3.35
C PRO A 214 11.70 -8.17 4.13
N TYR A 215 11.62 -6.88 3.84
CA TYR A 215 10.63 -6.01 4.45
C TYR A 215 9.23 -6.26 3.86
N ALA A 216 9.12 -6.35 2.54
CA ALA A 216 7.87 -6.69 1.87
C ALA A 216 7.33 -8.06 2.32
N GLU A 217 8.21 -9.03 2.59
CA GLU A 217 7.84 -10.34 3.14
C GLU A 217 7.15 -10.24 4.50
N GLY A 218 7.66 -9.38 5.40
CA GLY A 218 7.02 -9.13 6.69
C GLY A 218 5.60 -8.57 6.55
N LEU A 219 5.41 -7.59 5.67
CA LEU A 219 4.08 -7.02 5.38
C LEU A 219 3.15 -8.02 4.70
N HIS A 220 3.67 -8.83 3.78
CA HIS A 220 2.88 -9.84 3.09
C HIS A 220 2.49 -10.98 4.03
N ALA A 221 3.32 -11.34 5.00
CA ALA A 221 2.97 -12.32 6.02
C ALA A 221 1.69 -11.92 6.78
N TRP A 222 1.49 -10.63 7.05
CA TRP A 222 0.22 -10.13 7.57
C TRP A 222 -0.94 -10.36 6.60
N GLN A 223 -0.74 -10.00 5.32
CA GLN A 223 -1.77 -10.18 4.28
C GLN A 223 -2.14 -11.65 4.08
N TYR A 224 -1.21 -12.59 4.25
CA TYR A 224 -1.50 -14.02 4.16
C TYR A 224 -2.36 -14.51 5.32
N GLN A 225 -2.18 -13.98 6.54
CA GLN A 225 -3.10 -14.27 7.66
C GLN A 225 -4.51 -13.78 7.35
N TRP A 226 -4.60 -12.54 6.87
CA TRP A 226 -5.86 -11.93 6.44
C TRP A 226 -6.56 -12.75 5.35
N TYR A 227 -5.81 -13.08 4.29
CA TYR A 227 -6.28 -13.89 3.17
C TYR A 227 -6.72 -15.30 3.59
N SER A 228 -5.95 -15.96 4.46
CA SER A 228 -6.31 -17.27 5.02
C SER A 228 -7.60 -17.20 5.84
N GLY A 229 -7.79 -16.15 6.65
CA GLY A 229 -9.03 -15.93 7.38
C GLY A 229 -10.25 -15.70 6.49
N LEU A 230 -10.09 -14.96 5.37
CA LEU A 230 -11.15 -14.76 4.38
C LEU A 230 -11.57 -16.09 3.73
N LEU A 231 -10.60 -16.89 3.29
CA LEU A 231 -10.86 -18.22 2.73
C LEU A 231 -11.54 -19.14 3.75
N GLY A 232 -10.99 -19.19 4.97
CA GLY A 232 -11.48 -20.03 6.04
C GLY A 232 -12.90 -19.68 6.46
N ALA A 233 -13.24 -18.40 6.53
CA ALA A 233 -14.58 -17.95 6.89
C ALA A 233 -15.67 -18.33 5.87
N ARG A 234 -15.29 -18.50 4.61
CA ARG A 234 -16.17 -18.95 3.52
C ARG A 234 -16.04 -20.44 3.21
N GLU A 235 -15.20 -21.15 3.94
CA GLU A 235 -14.89 -22.57 3.73
C GLU A 235 -14.41 -22.84 2.28
N LEU A 236 -13.65 -21.89 1.70
CA LEU A 236 -13.15 -21.96 0.33
C LEU A 236 -11.69 -22.41 0.28
N THR A 237 -11.33 -23.12 -0.79
CA THR A 237 -9.93 -23.22 -1.23
C THR A 237 -9.60 -22.06 -2.16
N GLU A 238 -8.30 -21.84 -2.41
CA GLU A 238 -7.86 -20.80 -3.34
C GLU A 238 -8.42 -21.03 -4.76
N GLU A 239 -8.47 -22.28 -5.21
CA GLU A 239 -8.98 -22.64 -6.54
C GLU A 239 -10.49 -22.40 -6.66
N ILE A 240 -11.27 -22.75 -5.63
CA ILE A 240 -12.71 -22.50 -5.63
C ILE A 240 -12.97 -20.99 -5.61
N ALA A 241 -12.25 -20.23 -4.78
CA ALA A 241 -12.37 -18.78 -4.75
C ALA A 241 -12.02 -18.15 -6.11
N ALA A 242 -10.96 -18.62 -6.78
CA ALA A 242 -10.56 -18.13 -8.10
C ALA A 242 -11.65 -18.39 -9.15
N GLN A 243 -12.25 -19.57 -9.12
CA GLN A 243 -13.35 -19.93 -10.01
C GLN A 243 -14.57 -19.02 -9.79
N ILE A 244 -14.93 -18.74 -8.54
CA ILE A 244 -16.02 -17.80 -8.21
C ILE A 244 -15.73 -16.39 -8.78
N MET A 245 -14.48 -15.90 -8.67
CA MET A 245 -14.11 -14.60 -9.21
C MET A 245 -14.24 -14.53 -10.74
N LEU A 246 -13.84 -15.60 -11.44
CA LEU A 246 -14.02 -15.71 -12.89
C LEU A 246 -15.50 -15.76 -13.29
N GLU A 247 -16.30 -16.58 -12.61
CA GLU A 247 -17.73 -16.76 -12.91
C GLU A 247 -18.55 -15.49 -12.66
N LYS A 248 -18.24 -14.75 -11.59
CA LYS A 248 -18.86 -13.46 -11.30
C LYS A 248 -18.32 -12.33 -12.21
N GLY A 249 -17.23 -12.55 -12.93
CA GLY A 249 -16.60 -11.56 -13.78
C GLY A 249 -15.92 -10.42 -13.00
N PHE A 250 -15.20 -10.75 -11.93
CA PHE A 250 -14.52 -9.75 -11.09
C PHE A 250 -13.53 -8.92 -11.94
N PRO A 251 -13.62 -7.56 -11.93
CA PRO A 251 -12.79 -6.71 -12.77
C PRO A 251 -11.30 -6.92 -12.53
N LYS A 252 -10.52 -7.03 -13.62
CA LYS A 252 -9.07 -7.28 -13.61
C LYS A 252 -8.68 -8.67 -13.07
N PHE A 253 -9.63 -9.53 -12.70
CA PHE A 253 -9.36 -10.94 -12.41
C PHE A 253 -9.38 -11.73 -13.72
N THR A 254 -8.22 -12.24 -14.14
CA THR A 254 -8.07 -12.88 -15.46
C THR A 254 -7.82 -14.39 -15.34
N PRO A 255 -8.06 -15.18 -16.41
CA PRO A 255 -7.69 -16.59 -16.43
C PRO A 255 -6.21 -16.85 -16.11
N GLU A 256 -5.31 -15.93 -16.48
CA GLU A 256 -3.88 -16.02 -16.16
C GLU A 256 -3.63 -15.90 -14.66
N ILE A 257 -4.35 -15.00 -13.97
CA ILE A 257 -4.27 -14.90 -12.50
C ILE A 257 -4.80 -16.19 -11.85
N ALA A 258 -5.93 -16.72 -12.34
CA ALA A 258 -6.49 -17.97 -11.84
C ALA A 258 -5.53 -19.16 -12.03
N ALA A 259 -4.86 -19.23 -13.19
CA ALA A 259 -3.86 -20.24 -13.48
C ALA A 259 -2.66 -20.16 -12.51
N LYS A 260 -2.18 -18.95 -12.22
CA LYS A 260 -1.12 -18.73 -11.23
C LYS A 260 -1.51 -19.24 -9.84
N ILE A 261 -2.74 -18.95 -9.39
CA ILE A 261 -3.22 -19.45 -8.09
C ILE A 261 -3.13 -20.97 -8.01
N GLY A 262 -3.57 -21.67 -9.06
CA GLY A 262 -3.48 -23.12 -9.14
C GLY A 262 -2.04 -23.66 -9.12
N SER A 263 -1.07 -22.92 -9.69
CA SER A 263 0.33 -23.36 -9.74
C SER A 263 1.18 -22.93 -8.54
N GLU A 264 0.92 -21.77 -7.95
CA GLU A 264 1.79 -21.15 -6.94
C GLU A 264 1.34 -21.44 -5.49
N LYS A 265 0.03 -21.66 -5.27
CA LYS A 265 -0.59 -22.11 -4.00
C LYS A 265 0.03 -21.51 -2.74
N HIS A 266 -0.16 -20.21 -2.54
CA HIS A 266 0.50 -19.46 -1.46
C HIS A 266 0.09 -19.90 -0.04
N ILE A 267 -0.98 -20.67 0.19
CA ILE A 267 -1.32 -21.19 1.53
C ILE A 267 -0.95 -22.69 1.68
N SER A 268 -0.23 -23.26 0.73
CA SER A 268 0.23 -24.67 0.75
C SER A 268 1.60 -24.83 1.42
N PRO A 269 1.89 -25.97 2.10
CA PRO A 269 3.24 -26.30 2.58
C PRO A 269 4.27 -26.38 1.44
N ASP A 270 3.80 -26.70 0.23
CA ASP A 270 4.57 -26.77 -1.01
C ASP A 270 4.52 -25.46 -1.83
N GLY A 271 4.07 -24.35 -1.22
CA GLY A 271 3.98 -23.04 -1.86
C GLY A 271 5.35 -22.43 -2.22
N ILE A 272 5.35 -21.34 -2.99
CA ILE A 272 6.55 -20.76 -3.64
C ILE A 272 7.52 -20.02 -2.69
N PHE A 273 7.26 -19.97 -1.39
CA PHE A 273 8.15 -19.23 -0.48
C PHE A 273 9.53 -19.90 -0.43
N GLY A 274 10.57 -19.09 -0.62
CA GLY A 274 11.96 -19.55 -0.74
C GLY A 274 12.39 -20.52 0.37
N SER A 275 13.43 -21.31 0.09
CA SER A 275 13.81 -22.50 0.86
C SER A 275 14.46 -22.26 2.23
N GLY A 276 14.37 -21.05 2.79
CA GLY A 276 14.90 -20.73 4.13
C GLY A 276 13.89 -20.98 5.26
N PRO A 277 14.28 -21.56 6.41
CA PRO A 277 13.44 -21.61 7.61
C PRO A 277 13.13 -20.23 8.22
N ASP A 278 13.90 -19.20 7.82
CA ASP A 278 13.77 -17.82 8.33
C ASP A 278 12.89 -16.90 7.46
N ASN A 279 12.25 -17.42 6.39
CA ASN A 279 11.35 -16.61 5.57
C ASN A 279 10.07 -16.26 6.37
N PRO A 280 9.76 -14.96 6.62
CA PRO A 280 8.63 -14.56 7.46
C PRO A 280 7.27 -15.04 6.93
N ILE A 281 7.10 -15.04 5.60
CA ILE A 281 5.86 -15.53 4.99
C ILE A 281 5.73 -17.03 5.22
N LYS A 282 6.77 -17.80 4.94
CA LYS A 282 6.77 -19.26 5.12
C LYS A 282 6.47 -19.63 6.57
N SER A 283 7.16 -18.99 7.52
CA SER A 283 6.93 -19.19 8.95
C SER A 283 5.48 -18.91 9.32
N LYS A 284 4.91 -17.83 8.79
CA LYS A 284 3.52 -17.48 9.06
C LYS A 284 2.51 -18.45 8.44
N VAL A 285 2.74 -18.90 7.22
CA VAL A 285 1.89 -19.89 6.55
C VAL A 285 1.92 -21.22 7.30
N MET A 286 3.09 -21.66 7.79
CA MET A 286 3.19 -22.84 8.66
C MET A 286 2.41 -22.66 9.97
N GLU A 287 2.54 -21.51 10.63
CA GLU A 287 1.75 -21.19 11.84
C GLU A 287 0.24 -21.28 11.59
N LEU A 288 -0.23 -20.76 10.45
CA LEU A 288 -1.64 -20.81 10.05
C LEU A 288 -2.16 -22.23 9.83
N GLN A 289 -1.33 -23.10 9.24
CA GLN A 289 -1.66 -24.51 9.01
C GLN A 289 -1.78 -25.28 10.33
N ASP A 290 -0.90 -24.97 11.30
CA ASP A 290 -0.85 -25.59 12.61
C ASP A 290 -1.89 -25.02 13.60
N LEU A 291 -2.69 -24.03 13.19
CA LEU A 291 -3.76 -23.51 14.04
C LEU A 291 -4.76 -24.61 14.39
N ASN A 292 -4.96 -24.80 15.69
CA ASN A 292 -6.04 -25.63 16.19
C ASN A 292 -7.42 -25.04 15.81
N PRO A 293 -8.50 -25.86 15.81
CA PRO A 293 -9.81 -25.43 15.34
C PRO A 293 -10.35 -24.16 16.03
N PRO A 294 -10.22 -23.98 17.37
CA PRO A 294 -10.64 -22.74 18.02
C PRO A 294 -9.92 -21.50 17.49
N LYS A 295 -8.58 -21.52 17.39
CA LYS A 295 -7.82 -20.36 16.91
C LYS A 295 -8.10 -20.04 15.44
N ARG A 296 -8.39 -21.05 14.62
CA ARG A 296 -8.80 -20.88 13.23
C ARG A 296 -10.18 -20.23 13.15
N SER A 297 -11.13 -20.69 13.99
CA SER A 297 -12.44 -20.05 14.11
C SER A 297 -12.31 -18.58 14.53
N ASP A 298 -11.46 -18.29 15.50
CA ASP A 298 -11.19 -16.91 15.96
C ASP A 298 -10.64 -16.06 14.81
N LEU A 299 -9.65 -16.55 14.06
CA LEU A 299 -9.11 -15.85 12.88
C LEU A 299 -10.20 -15.50 11.87
N ASN A 300 -11.01 -16.49 11.49
CA ASN A 300 -12.08 -16.34 10.50
C ASN A 300 -13.10 -15.29 10.97
N MET A 301 -13.53 -15.35 12.23
CA MET A 301 -14.47 -14.39 12.80
C MET A 301 -13.88 -12.98 12.85
N SER A 302 -12.63 -12.82 13.29
CA SER A 302 -11.96 -11.53 13.34
C SER A 302 -11.88 -10.87 11.96
N VAL A 303 -11.53 -11.64 10.91
CA VAL A 303 -11.41 -11.12 9.55
C VAL A 303 -12.77 -10.66 9.00
N ILE A 304 -13.81 -11.50 9.11
CA ILE A 304 -15.16 -11.14 8.63
C ILE A 304 -15.72 -9.94 9.38
N ALA A 305 -15.58 -9.93 10.70
CA ALA A 305 -16.07 -8.82 11.49
C ALA A 305 -15.35 -7.52 11.13
N LEU A 306 -14.03 -7.57 10.88
CA LEU A 306 -13.27 -6.42 10.42
C LEU A 306 -13.73 -5.94 9.05
N VAL A 307 -13.95 -6.86 8.09
CA VAL A 307 -14.48 -6.49 6.77
C VAL A 307 -15.82 -5.79 6.91
N ASN A 308 -16.75 -6.39 7.65
CA ASN A 308 -18.11 -5.86 7.80
C ASN A 308 -18.10 -4.50 8.51
N LEU A 309 -17.26 -4.34 9.54
CA LEU A 309 -17.15 -3.09 10.27
C LEU A 309 -16.73 -1.94 9.34
N PHE A 310 -15.66 -2.13 8.55
CA PHE A 310 -15.23 -1.13 7.58
C PHE A 310 -16.20 -0.98 6.40
N ALA A 311 -16.79 -2.07 5.91
CA ALA A 311 -17.73 -2.03 4.80
C ALA A 311 -19.03 -1.30 5.16
N MET A 312 -19.42 -1.28 6.44
CA MET A 312 -20.63 -0.62 6.92
C MET A 312 -20.38 0.80 7.43
N GLY A 313 -19.18 1.11 7.94
CA GLY A 313 -18.84 2.44 8.46
C GLY A 313 -18.81 3.53 7.40
N ASP A 314 -19.08 4.79 7.77
CA ASP A 314 -19.13 5.92 6.82
C ASP A 314 -17.76 6.30 6.29
N SER A 315 -16.74 6.17 7.15
CA SER A 315 -15.34 6.33 6.79
C SER A 315 -14.45 5.39 7.63
N PRO A 316 -13.24 5.07 7.17
CA PRO A 316 -12.31 4.27 7.95
C PRO A 316 -11.89 4.92 9.28
N GLU A 317 -11.81 6.25 9.35
CA GLU A 317 -11.49 6.99 10.58
C GLU A 317 -12.58 6.80 11.64
N GLN A 318 -13.84 6.99 11.24
CA GLN A 318 -15.00 6.80 12.13
C GLN A 318 -15.02 5.37 12.71
N VAL A 319 -14.71 4.37 11.88
CA VAL A 319 -14.64 2.97 12.31
C VAL A 319 -13.56 2.75 13.36
N ILE A 320 -12.36 3.29 13.13
CA ILE A 320 -11.24 3.18 14.07
C ILE A 320 -11.56 3.91 15.38
N GLU A 321 -12.12 5.11 15.32
CA GLU A 321 -12.53 5.89 16.50
C GLU A 321 -13.58 5.15 17.33
N THR A 322 -14.60 4.59 16.67
CA THR A 322 -15.67 3.83 17.33
C THR A 322 -15.12 2.58 18.03
N TYR A 323 -14.20 1.86 17.39
CA TYR A 323 -13.52 0.71 18.00
C TYR A 323 -12.70 1.09 19.24
N VAL A 324 -12.02 2.23 19.21
CA VAL A 324 -11.22 2.71 20.36
C VAL A 324 -12.12 3.08 21.54
N SER A 325 -13.33 3.59 21.30
CA SER A 325 -14.28 3.93 22.35
C SER A 325 -15.04 2.74 22.94
N ASP A 326 -15.36 1.74 22.12
CA ASP A 326 -16.14 0.56 22.53
C ASP A 326 -15.22 -0.65 22.75
N GLY A 327 -14.74 -0.80 23.99
CA GLY A 327 -13.88 -1.93 24.42
C GLY A 327 -14.52 -3.33 24.37
N GLU A 328 -15.66 -3.49 23.70
CA GLU A 328 -16.42 -4.75 23.53
C GLU A 328 -15.94 -5.59 22.34
N LEU A 329 -15.06 -5.05 21.48
CA LEU A 329 -14.59 -5.70 20.25
C LEU A 329 -13.22 -6.40 20.41
N GLN A 330 -12.95 -7.02 21.56
CA GLN A 330 -11.65 -7.65 21.88
C GLN A 330 -11.16 -8.69 20.85
N TYR A 331 -12.07 -9.33 20.12
CA TYR A 331 -11.71 -10.28 19.06
C TYR A 331 -11.15 -9.58 17.80
N LEU A 332 -11.30 -8.27 17.65
CA LEU A 332 -10.67 -7.48 16.58
C LEU A 332 -9.25 -7.02 16.94
N ASP A 333 -8.83 -7.14 18.20
CA ASP A 333 -7.52 -6.67 18.70
C ASP A 333 -6.35 -7.22 17.88
N ARG A 334 -6.51 -8.43 17.32
CA ARG A 334 -5.52 -9.06 16.43
C ARG A 334 -5.13 -8.17 15.24
N PHE A 335 -6.08 -7.42 14.68
CA PHE A 335 -5.85 -6.63 13.46
C PHE A 335 -5.99 -5.13 13.69
N MET A 336 -6.94 -4.69 14.52
CA MET A 336 -7.23 -3.27 14.69
C MET A 336 -6.11 -2.48 15.36
N GLY A 337 -5.38 -3.09 16.31
CA GLY A 337 -4.21 -2.47 16.92
C GLY A 337 -3.15 -2.14 15.87
N GLU A 338 -2.78 -3.13 15.06
CA GLU A 338 -1.79 -2.96 14.00
C GLU A 338 -2.28 -1.99 12.90
N ILE A 339 -3.56 -2.02 12.53
CA ILE A 339 -4.14 -1.06 11.56
C ILE A 339 -4.03 0.37 12.09
N ARG A 340 -4.38 0.60 13.35
CA ARG A 340 -4.30 1.92 13.98
C ARG A 340 -2.85 2.40 14.03
N ASP A 341 -1.94 1.55 14.49
CA ASP A 341 -0.54 1.90 14.66
C ASP A 341 0.14 2.16 13.29
N TYR A 342 -0.28 1.43 12.26
CA TYR A 342 0.13 1.64 10.87
C TYR A 342 -0.42 2.95 10.30
N ARG A 343 -1.71 3.22 10.50
CA ARG A 343 -2.35 4.43 10.00
C ARG A 343 -1.76 5.69 10.63
N THR A 344 -1.48 5.64 11.92
CA THR A 344 -0.90 6.77 12.66
C THR A 344 0.61 6.91 12.44
N GLY A 345 1.25 5.93 11.80
CA GLY A 345 2.69 5.94 11.54
C GLY A 345 3.49 6.10 12.83
N THR A 346 3.14 5.33 13.87
CA THR A 346 3.83 5.40 15.18
C THR A 346 5.34 5.29 14.99
N GLU A 347 6.10 6.03 15.81
CA GLU A 347 7.56 6.06 15.69
C GLU A 347 8.15 4.66 15.86
N GLU A 348 7.60 3.84 16.76
CA GLU A 348 8.02 2.45 16.96
C GLU A 348 7.85 1.60 15.69
N MET A 349 6.72 1.76 15.00
CA MET A 349 6.43 1.04 13.78
C MET A 349 7.32 1.49 12.63
N ARG A 350 7.54 2.80 12.49
CA ARG A 350 8.48 3.36 11.51
C ARG A 350 9.90 2.89 11.81
N GLN A 351 10.37 2.91 13.05
CA GLN A 351 11.69 2.41 13.43
C GLN A 351 11.87 0.91 13.18
N GLY A 352 10.85 0.09 13.46
CA GLY A 352 10.88 -1.35 13.18
C GLY A 352 11.04 -1.66 11.68
N LEU A 353 10.27 -0.96 10.85
CA LEU A 353 10.39 -0.92 9.39
C LEU A 353 11.82 -0.52 8.97
N MET A 354 12.32 0.58 9.53
CA MET A 354 13.60 1.18 9.13
C MET A 354 14.79 0.28 9.47
N LYS A 355 14.75 -0.39 10.62
CA LYS A 355 15.77 -1.36 11.03
C LYS A 355 15.86 -2.54 10.04
N SER A 356 14.72 -3.08 9.62
CA SER A 356 14.68 -4.21 8.68
C SER A 356 15.31 -3.88 7.33
N VAL A 357 15.03 -2.70 6.77
CA VAL A 357 15.60 -2.28 5.49
C VAL A 357 17.12 -2.07 5.62
N SER A 358 17.58 -1.41 6.69
CA SER A 358 19.01 -1.17 6.94
C SER A 358 19.80 -2.47 7.09
N ASP A 359 19.31 -3.43 7.90
CA ASP A 359 20.04 -4.68 8.17
C ASP A 359 20.25 -5.53 6.90
N ASN A 360 19.31 -5.46 5.94
CA ASN A 360 19.34 -6.27 4.73
C ASN A 360 20.07 -5.62 3.56
N PHE A 361 20.16 -4.29 3.51
CA PHE A 361 20.93 -3.64 2.45
C PHE A 361 22.43 -3.98 2.52
N TYR A 362 22.97 -4.24 3.71
CA TYR A 362 24.38 -4.63 3.88
C TYR A 362 24.68 -6.11 3.63
N ALA A 363 23.65 -6.94 3.47
CA ALA A 363 23.80 -8.39 3.27
C ALA A 363 23.95 -8.78 1.78
N ASN A 364 23.61 -7.87 0.87
CA ASN A 364 23.74 -7.99 -0.58
C ASN A 364 24.81 -7.03 -1.10
#